data_AF-A0A955SFM2-F1
#
_entry.id   AF-A0A955SFM2-F1
#
_cell.length_a   1.000
_cell.length_b   1.000
_cell.length_c   1.000
_cell.angle_alpha   90.00
_cell.angle_beta   90.00
_cell.angle_gamma   90.00
#
_symmetry.space_group_name_H-M   'P 1'
#
loop_
_entity.id
_entity.type
_entity.pdbx_description
1 polymer ?
#
loop_
_entity_poly.entity_id
_entity_poly.type
_entity_poly.pdbx_seq_one_letter_code
_entity_poly.pdbx_strand_id
1 'polypeptide(L)'
;FKTIRSRVEKLIELDRMIEDGRMKMRQKKEQNTLMKERERLQKYLSGIRDMNRLPDALFITDVRKDRIAVDEANKLGIPVIAIVDTNCDPDPIDYVIPANDDAIRAIRLISELIASASKTGDRIRQERAEGAVEGEEAESESDESSEEETVAAAPAGGSDETEEEE
;
A
#
# COMPACT_ATOMS: atom_id res chain seq x y z
N PHE A 1 16.17 -6.58 10.47
CA PHE A 1 15.23 -6.06 11.49
C PHE A 1 15.87 -5.61 12.81
N LYS A 2 16.74 -6.42 13.46
CA LYS A 2 17.28 -6.13 14.82
C LYS A 2 17.84 -4.70 15.01
N THR A 3 18.60 -4.19 14.04
CA THR A 3 19.20 -2.84 14.11
C THR A 3 18.18 -1.71 14.02
N ILE A 4 17.13 -1.86 13.20
CA ILE A 4 16.06 -0.87 13.10
C ILE A 4 15.22 -0.87 14.38
N ARG A 5 14.94 -2.05 14.93
CA ARG A 5 14.25 -2.19 16.22
C ARG A 5 14.98 -1.47 17.35
N SER A 6 16.31 -1.58 17.45
CA SER A 6 17.06 -0.86 18.48
C SER A 6 16.96 0.66 18.33
N ARG A 7 16.79 1.18 17.10
CA ARG A 7 16.56 2.60 16.84
C ARG A 7 15.15 3.04 17.24
N VAL A 8 14.14 2.19 17.06
CA VAL A 8 12.77 2.42 17.55
C VAL A 8 12.75 2.41 19.09
N GLU A 9 13.43 1.45 19.72
CA GLU A 9 13.58 1.40 21.18
C GLU A 9 14.26 2.67 21.72
N LYS A 10 15.24 3.19 20.97
CA LYS A 10 15.89 4.47 21.33
C LYS A 10 14.93 5.65 21.25
N LEU A 11 14.06 5.70 20.24
CA LEU A 11 13.01 6.73 20.12
C LEU A 11 12.07 6.68 21.34
N ILE A 12 11.60 5.49 21.71
CA ILE A 12 10.74 5.28 22.88
C ILE A 12 11.45 5.72 24.18
N GLU A 13 12.74 5.42 24.33
CA GLU A 13 13.53 5.87 25.47
C GLU A 13 13.64 7.40 25.54
N LEU A 14 13.85 8.06 24.40
CA LEU A 14 13.93 9.52 24.31
C LEU A 14 12.59 10.18 24.66
N ASP A 15 11.47 9.64 24.17
CA ASP A 15 10.13 10.13 24.52
C ASP A 15 9.86 9.98 26.02
N ARG A 16 10.17 8.81 26.61
CA ARG A 16 10.07 8.61 28.07
C ARG A 16 10.95 9.57 28.86
N MET A 17 12.17 9.85 28.39
CA MET A 17 13.08 10.79 29.05
C MET A 17 12.52 12.23 29.06
N ILE A 18 11.75 12.60 28.04
CA ILE A 18 11.05 13.89 27.96
C ILE A 18 9.86 13.92 28.92
N GLU A 19 9.04 12.87 28.93
CA GLU A 19 7.87 12.73 29.83
C GLU A 19 8.27 12.73 31.31
N ASP A 20 9.30 11.97 31.67
CA ASP A 20 9.83 11.88 33.04
C ASP A 20 10.54 13.17 33.50
N GLY A 21 10.75 14.14 32.59
CA GLY A 21 11.48 15.38 32.87
C GLY A 21 13.00 15.22 33.04
N ARG A 22 13.55 14.00 32.92
CA ARG A 22 15.01 13.71 32.95
C ARG A 22 15.78 14.50 31.90
N MET A 23 15.14 14.82 30.77
CA MET A 23 15.73 15.63 29.72
C MET A 23 16.09 17.05 30.19
N LYS A 24 15.28 17.63 31.09
CA LYS A 24 15.49 19.00 31.59
C LYS A 24 16.68 19.13 32.55
N MET A 25 17.10 18.02 33.17
CA MET A 25 18.27 18.00 34.08
C MET A 25 19.61 17.97 33.34
N ARG A 26 19.60 17.76 32.02
CA ARG A 26 20.81 17.71 31.18
C ARG A 26 21.29 19.11 30.79
N GLN A 27 22.53 19.22 30.34
CA GLN A 27 23.06 20.50 29.84
C GLN A 27 22.33 20.92 28.54
N LYS A 28 22.14 22.23 28.32
CA LYS A 28 21.46 22.76 27.12
C LYS A 28 22.04 22.26 25.80
N LYS A 29 23.36 22.03 25.73
CA LYS A 29 24.03 21.46 24.56
C LYS A 29 23.59 20.01 24.29
N GLU A 30 23.59 19.17 25.31
CA GLU A 30 23.14 17.77 25.22
C GLU A 30 21.64 17.68 24.91
N GLN A 31 20.82 18.55 25.52
CA GLN A 31 19.40 18.64 25.22
C GLN A 31 19.15 18.88 23.73
N ASN A 32 19.88 19.83 23.13
CA ASN A 32 19.72 20.15 21.71
C ASN A 32 20.10 18.95 20.81
N THR A 33 21.20 18.27 21.11
CA THR A 33 21.61 17.07 20.35
C THR A 33 20.57 15.96 20.45
N LEU A 34 20.06 15.67 21.65
CA LEU A 34 19.06 14.61 21.86
C LEU A 34 17.71 14.97 21.26
N MET A 35 17.31 16.24 21.28
CA MET A 35 16.10 16.70 20.60
C MET A 35 16.19 16.55 19.08
N LYS A 36 17.34 16.91 18.47
CA LYS A 36 17.59 16.70 17.04
C LYS A 36 17.60 15.23 16.66
N GLU A 37 18.20 14.38 17.49
CA GLU A 37 18.18 12.93 17.28
C GLU A 37 16.76 12.39 17.35
N ARG A 38 15.98 12.80 18.37
CA ARG A 38 14.57 12.43 18.52
C ARG A 38 13.73 12.87 17.32
N GLU A 39 13.87 14.11 16.85
CA GLU A 39 13.18 14.62 15.67
C GLU A 39 13.51 13.80 14.41
N ARG A 40 14.79 13.49 14.21
CA ARG A 40 15.22 12.63 13.11
C ARG A 40 14.60 11.24 13.19
N LEU A 41 14.66 10.60 14.35
CA LEU A 41 14.08 9.27 14.54
C LEU A 41 12.57 9.28 14.37
N GLN A 42 11.88 10.29 14.89
CA GLN A 42 10.43 10.47 14.72
C GLN A 42 10.03 10.61 13.26
N LYS A 43 10.79 11.37 12.46
CA LYS A 43 10.51 11.59 11.04
C LYS A 43 10.54 10.30 10.22
N TYR A 44 11.49 9.40 10.50
CA TYR A 44 11.69 8.19 9.69
C TYR A 44 11.05 6.93 10.27
N LEU A 45 10.91 6.83 11.59
CA LEU A 45 10.52 5.58 12.27
C LEU A 45 9.15 5.63 12.96
N SER A 46 8.43 6.74 12.86
CA SER A 46 7.11 6.87 13.49
C SER A 46 6.11 5.81 13.01
N GLY A 47 6.12 5.47 11.72
CA GLY A 47 5.21 4.48 11.15
C GLY A 47 5.46 3.04 11.60
N ILE A 48 6.67 2.73 12.07
CA ILE A 48 7.04 1.37 12.52
C ILE A 48 7.20 1.29 14.04
N ARG A 49 6.78 2.32 14.77
CA ARG A 49 6.97 2.41 16.23
C ARG A 49 6.25 1.28 16.97
N ASP A 50 5.05 0.94 16.52
CA ASP A 50 4.17 -0.03 17.18
C ASP A 50 4.33 -1.45 16.60
N MET A 51 5.28 -1.65 15.67
CA MET A 51 5.54 -2.94 15.03
C MET A 51 6.42 -3.84 15.90
N ASN A 52 5.85 -4.97 16.35
CA ASN A 52 6.54 -5.97 17.17
C ASN A 52 7.16 -7.13 16.35
N ARG A 53 6.64 -7.37 15.15
CA ARG A 53 7.07 -8.42 14.23
C ARG A 53 7.23 -7.86 12.81
N LEU A 54 7.84 -8.66 11.93
CA LEU A 54 7.87 -8.37 10.50
C LEU A 54 6.44 -8.37 9.93
N PRO A 55 6.16 -7.54 8.91
CA PRO A 55 4.84 -7.51 8.29
C PRO A 55 4.60 -8.80 7.50
N ASP A 56 3.34 -9.24 7.46
CA ASP A 56 2.91 -10.44 6.73
C ASP A 56 2.58 -10.14 5.26
N ALA A 57 2.38 -8.86 4.91
CA ALA A 57 2.21 -8.36 3.54
C ALA A 57 2.68 -6.89 3.48
N LEU A 58 3.08 -6.44 2.29
CA LEU A 58 3.51 -5.06 2.05
C LEU A 58 2.66 -4.42 0.95
N PHE A 59 2.17 -3.20 1.20
CA PHE A 59 1.51 -2.39 0.18
C PHE A 59 2.41 -1.23 -0.27
N ILE A 60 2.64 -1.10 -1.57
CA ILE A 60 3.51 -0.08 -2.18
C ILE A 60 2.73 0.76 -3.19
N THR A 61 2.85 2.08 -3.11
CA THR A 61 2.15 3.00 -4.02
C THR A 61 2.90 3.29 -5.31
N ASP A 62 4.24 3.24 -5.28
CA ASP A 62 5.09 3.51 -6.44
C ASP A 62 6.29 2.56 -6.42
N VAL A 63 6.23 1.55 -7.29
CA VAL A 63 7.23 0.49 -7.37
C VAL A 63 8.60 1.04 -7.78
N ARG A 64 8.63 2.08 -8.62
CA ARG A 64 9.88 2.64 -9.13
C ARG A 64 10.61 3.49 -8.10
N LYS A 65 9.88 4.30 -7.33
CA LYS A 65 10.48 5.11 -6.25
C LYS A 65 10.89 4.22 -5.07
N ASP A 66 10.11 3.18 -4.77
CA ASP A 66 10.31 2.31 -3.60
C ASP A 66 10.89 0.92 -3.93
N ARG A 67 11.73 0.81 -4.98
CA ARG A 67 12.34 -0.47 -5.42
C ARG A 67 13.06 -1.22 -4.30
N ILE A 68 13.73 -0.49 -3.40
CA ILE A 68 14.44 -1.11 -2.27
C ILE A 68 13.45 -1.86 -1.35
N ALA A 69 12.24 -1.34 -1.16
CA ALA A 69 11.22 -1.99 -0.34
C ALA A 69 10.72 -3.29 -1.01
N VAL A 70 10.52 -3.26 -2.33
CA VAL A 70 10.17 -4.46 -3.13
C VAL A 70 11.27 -5.51 -3.03
N ASP A 71 12.53 -5.12 -3.25
CA ASP A 71 13.67 -6.03 -3.22
C ASP A 71 13.88 -6.65 -1.82
N GLU A 72 13.68 -5.87 -0.76
CA GLU A 72 13.77 -6.37 0.62
C GLU A 72 12.60 -7.30 0.96
N ALA A 73 11.38 -6.98 0.52
CA ALA A 73 10.21 -7.83 0.70
C ALA A 73 10.39 -9.18 -0.01
N ASN A 74 10.84 -9.16 -1.27
CA ASN A 74 11.09 -10.37 -2.06
C ASN A 74 12.19 -11.24 -1.44
N LYS A 75 13.25 -10.65 -0.90
CA LYS A 75 14.30 -11.40 -0.17
C LYS A 75 13.78 -12.05 1.11
N LEU A 76 12.80 -11.44 1.77
CA LEU A 76 12.21 -11.93 2.99
C LEU A 76 11.01 -12.86 2.73
N GLY A 77 10.55 -13.00 1.48
CA GLY A 77 9.36 -13.76 1.11
C GLY A 77 8.06 -13.13 1.60
N ILE A 78 8.03 -11.80 1.72
CA ILE A 78 6.83 -11.05 2.13
C ILE A 78 6.06 -10.70 0.84
N PRO A 79 4.77 -11.09 0.72
CA PRO A 79 3.99 -10.80 -0.46
C PRO A 79 3.80 -9.29 -0.66
N VAL A 80 4.02 -8.83 -1.89
CA VAL A 80 3.95 -7.42 -2.28
C VAL A 80 2.69 -7.16 -3.09
N ILE A 81 1.89 -6.21 -2.60
CA ILE A 81 0.74 -5.64 -3.30
C ILE A 81 1.14 -4.24 -3.75
N ALA A 82 1.06 -3.92 -5.03
CA ALA A 82 1.51 -2.62 -5.50
C ALA A 82 0.70 -2.03 -6.65
N ILE A 83 0.67 -0.70 -6.68
CA ILE A 83 0.14 0.06 -7.83
C ILE A 83 1.21 0.07 -8.92
N VAL A 84 0.82 -0.35 -10.12
CA VAL A 84 1.69 -0.37 -11.30
C VAL A 84 1.10 0.53 -12.38
N ASP A 85 1.88 1.52 -12.80
CA ASP A 85 1.61 2.33 -13.97
C ASP A 85 2.40 1.81 -15.19
N THR A 86 2.18 2.40 -16.37
CA THR A 86 2.83 2.15 -17.67
C THR A 86 4.36 2.03 -17.66
N ASN A 87 4.97 2.42 -16.56
CA ASN A 87 6.36 2.81 -16.45
C ASN A 87 7.11 1.95 -15.39
N CYS A 88 6.39 0.99 -14.78
CA CYS A 88 6.87 0.06 -13.77
C CYS A 88 6.86 -1.38 -14.30
N ASP A 89 7.79 -2.19 -13.81
CA ASP A 89 7.87 -3.62 -14.14
C ASP A 89 6.99 -4.40 -13.15
N PRO A 90 5.97 -5.16 -13.62
CA PRO A 90 5.08 -5.91 -12.74
C PRO A 90 5.67 -7.24 -12.25
N ASP A 91 6.73 -7.75 -12.87
CA ASP A 91 7.30 -9.07 -12.57
C ASP A 91 7.70 -9.30 -11.09
N PRO A 92 8.27 -8.33 -10.35
CA PRO A 92 8.67 -8.55 -8.95
C PRO A 92 7.52 -8.40 -7.94
N ILE A 93 6.26 -8.33 -8.38
CA ILE A 93 5.09 -8.01 -7.54
C ILE A 93 4.09 -9.18 -7.60
N ASP A 94 3.64 -9.64 -6.42
CA ASP A 94 2.69 -10.76 -6.34
C ASP A 94 1.26 -10.35 -6.72
N TYR A 95 0.83 -9.15 -6.29
CA TYR A 95 -0.51 -8.63 -6.55
C TYR A 95 -0.43 -7.24 -7.17
N VAL A 96 -0.67 -7.19 -8.47
CA VAL A 96 -0.58 -5.97 -9.27
C VAL A 96 -1.93 -5.26 -9.34
N ILE A 97 -1.94 -3.96 -9.02
CA ILE A 97 -3.09 -3.07 -9.20
C ILE A 97 -2.75 -2.09 -10.34
N PRO A 98 -3.28 -2.29 -11.55
CA PRO A 98 -3.03 -1.37 -12.66
C PRO A 98 -3.75 -0.04 -12.40
N ALA A 99 -3.01 1.01 -12.11
CA ALA A 99 -3.55 2.35 -11.90
C ALA A 99 -2.47 3.43 -12.02
N ASN A 100 -2.91 4.68 -12.18
CA ASN A 100 -2.01 5.83 -12.23
C ASN A 100 -1.46 6.16 -10.83
N ASP A 101 -0.15 6.04 -10.67
CA ASP A 101 0.61 6.29 -9.43
C ASP A 101 0.98 7.76 -9.20
N ASP A 102 0.91 8.61 -10.23
CA ASP A 102 1.21 10.05 -10.12
C ASP A 102 -0.01 10.87 -9.65
N ALA A 103 -1.23 10.34 -9.81
CA ALA A 103 -2.45 11.05 -9.48
C ALA A 103 -2.82 10.91 -8.00
N ILE A 104 -2.75 12.02 -7.24
CA ILE A 104 -3.11 12.04 -5.82
C ILE A 104 -4.51 11.50 -5.52
N ARG A 105 -5.47 11.70 -6.44
CA ARG A 105 -6.85 11.17 -6.30
C ARG A 105 -6.89 9.65 -6.43
N ALA A 106 -6.12 9.09 -7.35
CA ALA A 106 -6.05 7.65 -7.57
C ALA A 106 -5.36 6.96 -6.39
N ILE A 107 -4.18 7.46 -5.97
CA ILE A 107 -3.47 6.94 -4.79
C ILE A 107 -4.38 6.97 -3.56
N ARG A 108 -5.08 8.09 -3.33
CA ARG A 108 -5.97 8.24 -2.18
C ARG A 108 -7.12 7.24 -2.23
N LEU A 109 -7.77 7.10 -3.38
CA LEU A 109 -8.88 6.16 -3.54
C LEU A 109 -8.43 4.72 -3.26
N ILE A 110 -7.31 4.29 -3.85
CA ILE A 110 -6.78 2.93 -3.69
C ILE A 110 -6.35 2.69 -2.24
N SER A 111 -5.66 3.65 -1.63
CA SER A 111 -5.23 3.55 -0.23
C SER A 111 -6.42 3.48 0.74
N GLU A 112 -7.48 4.25 0.50
CA GLU A 112 -8.72 4.21 1.29
C GLU A 112 -9.44 2.87 1.13
N LEU A 113 -9.47 2.31 -0.09
CA LEU A 113 -10.05 1.00 -0.37
C LEU A 113 -9.28 -0.12 0.36
N ILE A 114 -7.96 -0.12 0.29
CA ILE A 114 -7.10 -1.11 0.96
C ILE A 114 -7.21 -1.00 2.48
N ALA A 115 -7.24 0.23 3.02
CA ALA A 115 -7.45 0.44 4.45
C ALA A 115 -8.83 -0.08 4.90
N SER A 116 -9.86 0.07 4.06
CA SER A 116 -11.20 -0.45 4.33
C SER A 116 -11.22 -1.97 4.28
N ALA A 117 -10.60 -2.58 3.26
CA ALA A 117 -10.46 -4.03 3.12
C ALA A 117 -9.73 -4.66 4.32
N SER A 118 -8.64 -4.04 4.79
CA SER A 118 -7.90 -4.50 5.98
C SER A 118 -8.78 -4.50 7.24
N LYS A 119 -9.58 -3.46 7.46
CA LYS A 119 -10.52 -3.40 8.60
C LYS A 119 -11.63 -4.43 8.51
N THR A 120 -12.19 -4.63 7.31
CA THR A 120 -13.20 -5.66 7.08
C THR A 120 -12.63 -7.06 7.35
N GLY A 121 -11.41 -7.33 6.88
CA GLY A 121 -10.71 -8.59 7.15
C GLY A 121 -10.44 -8.83 8.63
N ASP A 122 -10.05 -7.79 9.39
CA ASP A 122 -9.86 -7.90 10.84
C ASP A 122 -11.18 -8.20 11.57
N ARG A 123 -12.29 -7.57 11.16
CA ARG A 123 -13.63 -7.86 11.70
C ARG A 123 -14.05 -9.31 11.44
N ILE A 124 -13.92 -9.79 10.19
CA ILE A 124 -14.25 -11.18 9.83
C ILE A 124 -13.40 -12.16 10.65
N ARG A 125 -12.11 -11.84 10.84
CA ARG A 125 -11.20 -12.66 11.67
C ARG A 125 -11.67 -12.71 13.13
N GLN A 126 -12.14 -11.60 13.69
CA GLN A 126 -12.68 -11.54 15.05
C GLN A 126 -13.99 -12.35 15.17
N GLU A 127 -14.93 -12.16 14.25
CA GLU A 127 -16.21 -12.90 14.22
C GLU A 127 -15.98 -14.42 14.08
N ARG A 128 -15.02 -14.84 13.26
CA ARG A 128 -14.62 -16.25 13.11
C ARG A 128 -13.96 -16.81 14.38
N ALA A 129 -13.18 -15.99 15.09
CA ALA A 129 -12.54 -16.38 16.35
C ALA A 129 -13.54 -16.48 17.52
N GLU A 130 -14.63 -15.70 17.48
CA GLU A 130 -15.72 -15.72 18.45
C GLU A 130 -16.77 -16.82 18.18
N GLY A 131 -16.53 -17.66 17.15
CA GLY A 131 -17.33 -18.86 16.86
C GLY A 131 -18.62 -18.61 16.08
N ALA A 132 -18.74 -17.47 15.38
CA ALA A 132 -19.97 -17.08 14.69
C ALA A 132 -20.06 -17.48 13.20
N VAL A 133 -19.18 -18.36 12.68
CA VAL A 133 -19.32 -18.86 11.29
C VAL A 133 -19.03 -20.36 11.20
N GLU A 134 -20.08 -21.17 11.29
CA GLU A 134 -20.15 -22.47 10.62
C GLU A 134 -20.42 -22.20 9.13
N GLY A 135 -19.45 -22.53 8.27
CA GLY A 135 -19.65 -22.81 6.84
C GLY A 135 -20.01 -21.65 5.91
N GLU A 136 -19.01 -21.14 5.19
CA GLU A 136 -19.15 -20.72 3.78
C GLU A 136 -17.73 -20.60 3.19
N GLU A 137 -17.16 -21.76 2.85
CA GLU A 137 -16.21 -21.85 1.73
C GLU A 137 -17.04 -22.10 0.47
N ALA A 138 -16.79 -21.29 -0.57
CA ALA A 138 -17.17 -21.43 -1.99
C ALA A 138 -18.06 -20.30 -2.53
N GLU A 139 -17.42 -19.22 -2.98
CA GLU A 139 -17.83 -18.51 -4.20
C GLU A 139 -16.58 -17.96 -4.89
N SER A 140 -15.74 -18.89 -5.35
CA SER A 140 -14.86 -18.70 -6.50
C SER A 140 -15.56 -19.35 -7.68
N GLU A 141 -16.38 -18.59 -8.41
CA GLU A 141 -16.78 -18.82 -9.81
C GLU A 141 -17.90 -17.83 -10.19
N SER A 142 -17.52 -16.64 -10.67
CA SER A 142 -18.25 -15.88 -11.71
C SER A 142 -17.71 -14.45 -11.81
N ASP A 143 -16.66 -14.23 -12.59
CA ASP A 143 -16.61 -13.04 -13.47
C ASP A 143 -15.62 -13.25 -14.61
N GLU A 144 -15.90 -14.29 -15.40
CA GLU A 144 -15.29 -14.49 -16.72
C GLU A 144 -16.42 -14.72 -17.72
N SER A 145 -17.26 -13.70 -17.93
CA SER A 145 -18.08 -13.56 -19.14
C SER A 145 -18.65 -12.14 -19.31
N SER A 146 -17.86 -11.21 -19.83
CA SER A 146 -18.42 -10.11 -20.64
C SER A 146 -17.39 -9.51 -21.60
N GLU A 147 -16.80 -10.35 -22.46
CA GLU A 147 -16.38 -9.93 -23.79
C GLU A 147 -17.24 -10.69 -24.80
N GLU A 148 -18.27 -10.02 -25.35
CA GLU A 148 -18.67 -10.00 -26.76
C GLU A 148 -20.05 -9.31 -26.95
N GLU A 149 -20.22 -8.64 -28.10
CA GLU A 149 -21.30 -7.72 -28.54
C GLU A 149 -21.23 -6.30 -27.94
N THR A 150 -20.74 -5.27 -28.64
CA THR A 150 -21.16 -4.89 -30.00
C THR A 150 -20.02 -4.33 -30.86
N VAL A 151 -19.73 -4.98 -31.99
CA VAL A 151 -19.03 -4.38 -33.15
C VAL A 151 -19.83 -4.70 -34.41
N ALA A 152 -20.59 -3.72 -34.90
CA ALA A 152 -21.04 -3.51 -36.29
C ALA A 152 -22.02 -2.31 -36.28
N ALA A 153 -21.92 -1.25 -37.07
CA ALA A 153 -21.08 -0.91 -38.21
C ALA A 153 -21.06 0.63 -38.40
N ALA A 154 -19.92 1.17 -38.85
CA ALA A 154 -19.78 2.48 -39.49
C ALA A 154 -20.15 2.37 -41.00
N PRO A 155 -20.17 3.42 -41.86
CA PRO A 155 -19.69 4.79 -41.67
C PRO A 155 -20.57 5.92 -42.26
N ALA A 156 -20.06 7.15 -42.12
CA ALA A 156 -20.54 8.38 -42.74
C ALA A 156 -20.28 8.44 -44.26
N GLY A 157 -21.11 9.24 -44.97
CA GLY A 157 -20.68 10.01 -46.14
C GLY A 157 -21.46 9.82 -47.44
N GLY A 158 -22.05 10.91 -47.93
CA GLY A 158 -22.07 11.25 -49.36
C GLY A 158 -23.22 10.69 -50.20
N SER A 159 -24.30 11.48 -50.36
CA SER A 159 -25.17 11.40 -51.53
C SER A 159 -24.65 12.36 -52.60
N ASP A 160 -24.07 11.82 -53.65
CA ASP A 160 -23.81 12.51 -54.92
C ASP A 160 -24.05 11.50 -56.06
N GLU A 161 -24.92 11.90 -56.99
CA GLU A 161 -25.00 11.68 -58.46
C GLU A 161 -24.15 10.53 -59.07
N THR A 162 -24.52 9.72 -60.08
CA THR A 162 -25.36 9.86 -61.29
C THR A 162 -25.41 8.50 -62.06
N GLU A 163 -26.40 8.35 -62.96
CA GLU A 163 -26.42 7.58 -64.25
C GLU A 163 -26.33 6.03 -64.29
N GLU A 164 -27.41 5.34 -64.75
CA GLU A 164 -27.63 4.70 -66.09
C GLU A 164 -27.40 3.15 -65.97
N GLU A 165 -28.15 2.17 -66.51
CA GLU A 165 -28.98 1.93 -67.70
C GLU A 165 -29.94 0.72 -67.41
N GLU A 166 -31.22 0.79 -67.80
CA GLU A 166 -31.95 -0.15 -68.71
C GLU A 166 -33.41 0.32 -68.92
#